data_AF-A0A8C8R9C2-F1
#
_entry.id   AF-A0A8C8R9C2-F1
#
_cell.length_a   1.000
_cell.length_b   1.000
_cell.length_c   1.000
_cell.angle_alpha   90.00
_cell.angle_beta   90.00
_cell.angle_gamma   90.00
#
_symmetry.space_group_name_H-M   'P 1'
#
loop_
_entity.id
_entity.type
_entity.pdbx_description
1 polymer ?
#
loop_
_entity_poly.entity_id
_entity_poly.type
_entity_poly.pdbx_seq_one_letter_code
_entity_poly.pdbx_strand_id
1 'polypeptide(L)'
;VGKASNRFGADICQGELVVIDKPHFIKELQSVQSAVNKKIRLECQVDEDRKVTVAWNKDGNKIPPGKDYKIYFEDKIASLDIPLAKLKDSGNYVCTASNEAGSSSTSATVTIRGNHLISTLSEIRESNTYKMSFVNSVAALVISEVKVEDSGSYSCEAVNDAGGDSCSTEIVVKGLFLQSLANLFAKRLSAAVSATNSLLVLSYFYRTPFFHQNPGTGRDSERDKRHTSV
;
A
#
# COMPACT_ATOMS: atom_id res chain seq x y z
N VAL A 1 -7.25 50.61 -28.44
CA VAL A 1 -7.83 51.97 -28.32
C VAL A 1 -8.11 52.50 -29.72
N GLY A 2 -9.38 52.79 -30.03
CA GLY A 2 -9.77 53.45 -31.27
C GLY A 2 -9.98 54.93 -31.00
N LYS A 3 -9.42 55.81 -31.83
CA LYS A 3 -9.66 57.26 -31.76
C LYS A 3 -10.17 57.74 -33.11
N ALA A 4 -11.32 58.38 -33.11
CA ALA A 4 -11.89 59.04 -34.29
C ALA A 4 -11.85 60.55 -34.07
N SER A 5 -11.45 61.33 -35.08
CA SER A 5 -11.44 62.79 -34.98
C SER A 5 -11.74 63.46 -36.31
N ASN A 6 -12.43 64.60 -36.26
CA ASN A 6 -12.65 65.49 -37.39
C ASN A 6 -12.52 66.96 -36.94
N ARG A 7 -12.79 67.91 -37.86
CA ARG A 7 -12.67 69.36 -37.60
C ARG A 7 -13.56 69.90 -36.47
N PHE A 8 -14.48 69.10 -35.94
CA PHE A 8 -15.42 69.48 -34.89
C PHE A 8 -15.18 68.78 -33.55
N GLY A 9 -14.28 67.79 -33.49
CA GLY A 9 -13.97 67.09 -32.25
C GLY A 9 -13.33 65.73 -32.46
N ALA A 10 -13.03 65.07 -31.35
CA ALA A 10 -12.53 63.71 -31.32
C ALA A 10 -13.28 62.89 -30.28
N ASP A 11 -13.46 61.61 -30.58
CA ASP A 11 -13.98 60.62 -29.64
C ASP A 11 -12.99 59.44 -29.54
N ILE A 12 -12.96 58.80 -28.37
CA ILE A 12 -12.07 57.70 -28.07
C ILE A 12 -12.89 56.55 -27.50
N CYS A 13 -12.77 55.38 -28.12
CA CYS A 13 -13.25 54.13 -27.56
C CYS A 13 -12.07 53.28 -27.07
N GLN A 14 -12.22 52.70 -25.90
CA GLN A 14 -11.30 51.72 -25.35
C GLN A 14 -12.05 50.41 -25.13
N GLY A 15 -11.44 49.32 -25.56
CA GLY A 15 -11.86 47.96 -25.23
C GLY A 15 -10.69 47.25 -24.57
N GLU A 16 -10.97 46.46 -23.55
CA GLU A 16 -9.99 45.61 -22.89
C GLU A 16 -9.97 44.25 -23.57
N LEU A 17 -8.80 43.81 -24.01
CA LEU A 17 -8.59 42.45 -24.51
C LEU A 17 -7.91 41.66 -23.40
N VAL A 18 -8.57 40.59 -22.96
CA VAL A 18 -8.05 39.67 -21.95
C VAL A 18 -7.71 38.35 -22.64
N VAL A 19 -6.45 37.96 -22.61
CA VAL A 19 -6.01 36.64 -23.08
C VAL A 19 -6.13 35.66 -21.91
N ILE A 20 -6.87 34.56 -22.10
CA ILE A 20 -6.95 33.47 -21.12
C ILE A 20 -6.28 32.26 -21.74
N ASP A 21 -5.28 31.73 -21.05
CA ASP A 21 -4.63 30.47 -21.39
C ASP A 21 -5.14 29.33 -20.51
N LYS A 22 -4.93 28.09 -20.94
CA LYS A 22 -5.24 26.92 -20.11
C LYS A 22 -4.42 26.95 -18.80
N PRO A 23 -4.90 26.35 -17.70
CA PRO A 23 -4.17 26.35 -16.44
C PRO A 23 -2.77 25.72 -16.58
N HIS A 24 -1.80 26.20 -15.81
CA HIS A 24 -0.45 25.66 -15.80
C HIS A 24 -0.10 25.11 -14.41
N PHE A 25 0.57 23.96 -14.33
CA PHE A 25 1.05 23.40 -13.06
C PHE A 25 2.48 23.87 -12.77
N ILE A 26 2.66 24.64 -11.70
CA ILE A 26 3.99 25.03 -11.20
C ILE A 26 4.61 24.00 -10.26
N LYS A 27 3.78 23.13 -9.69
CA LYS A 27 4.22 21.93 -8.98
C LYS A 27 3.42 20.76 -9.50
N GLU A 28 4.10 19.85 -10.19
CA GLU A 28 3.52 18.61 -10.67
C GLU A 28 3.38 17.57 -9.55
N LEU A 29 2.53 16.58 -9.76
CA LEU A 29 2.42 15.44 -8.86
C LEU A 29 3.70 14.61 -8.85
N GLN A 30 4.01 14.02 -7.70
CA GLN A 30 5.13 13.10 -7.54
C GLN A 30 4.63 11.71 -7.17
N SER A 31 5.24 10.68 -7.78
CA SER A 31 4.94 9.29 -7.46
C SER A 31 5.31 8.97 -6.02
N VAL A 32 4.46 8.19 -5.34
CA VAL A 32 4.60 7.86 -3.92
C VAL A 32 4.57 6.35 -3.74
N GLN A 33 5.46 5.86 -2.87
CA GLN A 33 5.40 4.51 -2.36
C GLN A 33 5.11 4.53 -0.87
N SER A 34 4.14 3.75 -0.41
CA SER A 34 3.75 3.71 1.01
C SER A 34 3.33 2.31 1.44
N ALA A 35 3.27 2.08 2.75
CA ALA A 35 2.71 0.86 3.32
C ALA A 35 1.19 0.98 3.53
N VAL A 36 0.50 -0.16 3.63
CA VAL A 36 -0.90 -0.19 4.05
C VAL A 36 -1.12 0.50 5.41
N ASN A 37 -2.31 1.06 5.62
CA ASN A 37 -2.73 1.81 6.81
C ASN A 37 -1.95 3.10 7.11
N LYS A 38 -1.10 3.56 6.18
CA LYS A 38 -0.48 4.89 6.26
C LYS A 38 -1.34 5.93 5.56
N LYS A 39 -1.25 7.17 6.04
CA LYS A 39 -1.82 8.34 5.35
C LYS A 39 -0.95 8.66 4.13
N ILE A 40 -1.59 8.99 3.01
CA ILE A 40 -0.94 9.51 1.81
C ILE A 40 -1.60 10.84 1.46
N ARG A 41 -0.78 11.78 0.99
CA ARG A 41 -1.22 13.06 0.43
C ARG A 41 -0.55 13.25 -0.92
N LEU A 42 -1.37 13.37 -1.95
CA LEU A 42 -0.94 13.83 -3.27
C LEU A 42 -1.21 15.32 -3.37
N GLU A 43 -0.27 16.06 -3.93
CA GLU A 43 -0.35 17.53 -3.98
C GLU A 43 0.33 18.07 -5.23
N CYS A 44 -0.38 18.97 -5.91
CA CYS A 44 0.12 19.74 -7.04
C CYS A 44 -0.37 21.19 -6.91
N GLN A 45 0.32 22.11 -7.57
CA GLN A 45 0.03 23.54 -7.49
C GLN A 45 -0.17 24.11 -8.89
N VAL A 46 -1.26 24.84 -9.05
CA VAL A 46 -1.65 25.52 -10.29
C VAL A 46 -1.21 26.97 -10.20
N ASP A 47 -0.73 27.55 -11.29
CA ASP A 47 -0.45 28.97 -11.40
C ASP A 47 -1.57 29.63 -12.21
N GLU A 48 -2.63 30.02 -11.51
CA GLU A 48 -3.79 30.67 -12.10
C GLU A 48 -4.46 31.58 -11.06
N ASP A 49 -4.82 32.79 -11.48
CA ASP A 49 -5.48 33.80 -10.64
C ASP A 49 -7.00 33.81 -10.85
N ARG A 50 -7.49 33.15 -11.90
CA ARG A 50 -8.91 32.99 -12.20
C ARG A 50 -9.52 31.77 -11.52
N LYS A 51 -10.84 31.69 -11.57
CA LYS A 51 -11.60 30.55 -11.03
C LYS A 51 -11.26 29.27 -11.80
N VAL A 52 -10.52 28.38 -11.15
CA VAL A 52 -10.18 27.04 -11.63
C VAL A 52 -11.08 26.00 -10.98
N THR A 53 -11.42 24.98 -11.75
CA THR A 53 -12.01 23.74 -11.23
C THR A 53 -10.98 22.62 -11.27
N VAL A 54 -10.97 21.77 -10.24
CA VAL A 54 -10.05 20.64 -10.12
C VAL A 54 -10.84 19.34 -10.07
N ALA A 55 -10.38 18.35 -10.82
CA ALA A 55 -10.92 16.99 -10.82
C ALA A 55 -9.79 15.96 -10.67
N TRP A 56 -10.10 14.86 -10.00
CA TRP A 56 -9.18 13.76 -9.76
C TRP A 56 -9.69 12.46 -10.37
N ASN A 57 -8.78 11.72 -11.01
CA ASN A 57 -9.06 10.39 -11.57
C ASN A 57 -8.02 9.38 -11.09
N LYS A 58 -8.43 8.13 -10.89
CA LYS A 58 -7.58 6.96 -10.62
C LYS A 58 -7.82 5.91 -11.70
N ASP A 59 -6.77 5.52 -12.42
CA ASP A 59 -6.83 4.48 -13.46
C ASP A 59 -7.96 4.75 -14.48
N GLY A 60 -8.15 6.01 -14.84
CA GLY A 60 -9.20 6.47 -15.76
C GLY A 60 -10.58 6.70 -15.14
N ASN A 61 -10.80 6.31 -13.88
CA ASN A 61 -12.08 6.47 -13.19
C ASN A 61 -12.09 7.72 -12.31
N LYS A 62 -13.19 8.49 -12.36
CA LYS A 62 -13.35 9.69 -11.54
C LYS A 62 -13.38 9.36 -10.05
N ILE A 63 -12.64 10.12 -9.27
CA ILE A 63 -12.64 10.04 -7.80
C ILE A 63 -13.62 11.10 -7.27
N PRO A 64 -14.78 10.71 -6.70
CA PRO A 64 -15.66 11.65 -6.03
C PRO A 64 -15.11 12.00 -4.63
N PRO A 65 -15.41 13.20 -4.10
CA PRO A 65 -15.19 13.51 -2.69
C PRO A 65 -15.95 12.50 -1.81
N GLY A 66 -15.32 11.97 -0.76
CA GLY A 66 -15.97 11.01 0.10
C GLY A 66 -15.16 10.57 1.32
N LYS A 67 -15.60 9.48 1.96
CA LYS A 67 -14.95 8.95 3.17
C LYS A 67 -13.55 8.38 2.89
N ASP A 68 -13.39 7.71 1.74
CA ASP A 68 -12.13 7.06 1.35
C ASP A 68 -11.11 8.07 0.78
N TYR A 69 -11.58 9.16 0.16
CA TYR A 69 -10.75 10.18 -0.49
C TYR A 69 -11.20 11.58 -0.10
N LYS A 70 -10.30 12.37 0.51
CA LYS A 70 -10.58 13.77 0.84
C LYS A 70 -9.88 14.67 -0.17
N ILE A 71 -10.65 15.46 -0.89
CA ILE A 71 -10.17 16.36 -1.95
C ILE A 71 -10.26 17.80 -1.43
N TYR A 72 -9.19 18.56 -1.64
CA TYR A 72 -9.09 19.98 -1.29
C TYR A 72 -8.52 20.78 -2.46
N PHE A 73 -8.96 22.02 -2.58
CA PHE A 73 -8.38 23.00 -3.50
C PHE A 73 -8.44 24.38 -2.87
N GLU A 74 -7.32 24.82 -2.30
CA GLU A 74 -7.19 26.07 -1.54
C GLU A 74 -5.84 26.70 -1.89
N ASP A 75 -5.77 28.03 -1.99
CA ASP A 75 -4.54 28.78 -2.29
C ASP A 75 -3.74 28.23 -3.49
N LYS A 76 -4.48 27.87 -4.55
CA LYS A 76 -3.97 27.24 -5.79
C LYS A 76 -3.32 25.87 -5.62
N ILE A 77 -3.43 25.26 -4.43
CA ILE A 77 -2.93 23.92 -4.11
C ILE A 77 -4.07 22.92 -4.19
N ALA A 78 -3.98 22.01 -5.15
CA ALA A 78 -4.87 20.85 -5.26
C ALA A 78 -4.28 19.68 -4.48
N SER A 79 -5.05 19.11 -3.55
CA SER A 79 -4.61 17.96 -2.78
C SER A 79 -5.66 16.86 -2.65
N LEU A 80 -5.17 15.62 -2.61
CA LEU A 80 -5.94 14.39 -2.40
C LEU A 80 -5.32 13.63 -1.23
N ASP A 81 -6.06 13.52 -0.13
CA ASP A 81 -5.68 12.74 1.03
C ASP A 81 -6.34 11.35 0.99
N ILE A 82 -5.52 10.32 1.16
CA ILE A 82 -5.93 8.93 1.42
C ILE A 82 -5.62 8.63 2.88
N PRO A 83 -6.60 8.68 3.81
CA PRO A 83 -6.32 8.61 5.25
C PRO A 83 -5.72 7.28 5.72
N LEU A 84 -6.18 6.17 5.14
CA LEU A 84 -5.78 4.81 5.47
C LEU A 84 -5.60 4.02 4.17
N ALA A 85 -4.36 3.99 3.67
CA ALA A 85 -4.04 3.35 2.40
C ALA A 85 -4.31 1.84 2.41
N LYS A 86 -4.99 1.35 1.37
CA LYS A 86 -5.28 -0.06 1.08
C LYS A 86 -4.56 -0.48 -0.18
N LEU A 87 -4.35 -1.78 -0.39
CA LEU A 87 -3.69 -2.30 -1.61
C LEU A 87 -4.38 -1.82 -2.90
N LYS A 88 -5.72 -1.76 -2.88
CA LYS A 88 -6.55 -1.27 -4.00
C LYS A 88 -6.32 0.21 -4.36
N ASP A 89 -5.71 0.98 -3.45
CA ASP A 89 -5.43 2.40 -3.67
C ASP A 89 -4.16 2.59 -4.53
N SER A 90 -3.43 1.52 -4.85
CA SER A 90 -2.36 1.57 -5.85
C SER A 90 -2.93 1.85 -7.24
N GLY A 91 -2.26 2.69 -8.02
CA GLY A 91 -2.68 3.04 -9.37
C GLY A 91 -2.09 4.36 -9.86
N ASN A 92 -2.50 4.77 -11.05
CA ASN A 92 -2.14 6.06 -11.63
C ASN A 92 -3.19 7.11 -11.27
N TYR A 93 -2.77 8.15 -10.56
CA TYR A 93 -3.61 9.27 -10.17
C TYR A 93 -3.35 10.46 -11.08
N VAL A 94 -4.42 11.09 -11.54
CA VAL A 94 -4.37 12.27 -12.41
C VAL A 94 -5.15 13.40 -11.76
N CYS A 95 -4.52 14.56 -11.63
CA CYS A 95 -5.17 15.81 -11.28
C CYS A 95 -5.35 16.64 -12.56
N THR A 96 -6.58 17.08 -12.84
CA THR A 96 -6.93 17.92 -13.97
C THR A 96 -7.43 19.27 -13.48
N ALA A 97 -6.82 20.35 -13.95
CA ALA A 97 -7.25 21.73 -13.70
C ALA A 97 -7.89 22.30 -14.97
N SER A 98 -9.04 22.96 -14.83
CA SER A 98 -9.79 23.53 -15.97
C SER A 98 -10.28 24.95 -15.71
N ASN A 99 -10.18 25.79 -16.73
CA ASN A 99 -10.77 27.13 -16.82
C ASN A 99 -11.52 27.30 -18.17
N GLU A 100 -11.93 28.53 -18.51
CA GLU A 100 -12.68 28.82 -19.75
C GLU A 100 -11.88 28.62 -21.05
N ALA A 101 -10.55 28.64 -20.99
CA ALA A 101 -9.68 28.42 -22.15
C ALA A 101 -9.34 26.94 -22.38
N GLY A 102 -9.52 26.08 -21.36
CA GLY A 102 -9.30 24.65 -21.49
C GLY A 102 -8.85 23.98 -20.21
N SER A 103 -8.06 22.92 -20.35
CA SER A 103 -7.59 22.11 -19.23
C SER A 103 -6.13 21.66 -19.39
N SER A 104 -5.51 21.38 -18.25
CA SER A 104 -4.21 20.74 -18.14
C SER A 104 -4.26 19.64 -17.08
N SER A 105 -3.28 18.74 -17.10
CA SER A 105 -3.22 17.64 -16.15
C SER A 105 -1.78 17.29 -15.75
N THR A 106 -1.64 16.74 -14.56
CA THR A 106 -0.42 16.13 -14.04
C THR A 106 -0.77 14.76 -13.44
N SER A 107 0.19 13.83 -13.40
CA SER A 107 -0.05 12.46 -12.96
C SER A 107 1.04 11.92 -12.05
N ALA A 108 0.67 11.03 -11.13
CA ALA A 108 1.61 10.30 -10.28
C ALA A 108 1.15 8.86 -10.07
N THR A 109 2.13 7.96 -9.98
CA THR A 109 1.88 6.56 -9.61
C THR A 109 1.95 6.42 -8.09
N VAL A 110 0.90 5.85 -7.49
CA VAL A 110 0.89 5.45 -6.08
C VAL A 110 1.08 3.94 -6.00
N THR A 111 2.09 3.51 -5.25
CA THR A 111 2.37 2.08 -4.99
C THR A 111 2.17 1.79 -3.51
N ILE A 112 1.15 1.00 -3.18
CA ILE A 112 0.92 0.54 -1.80
C ILE A 112 1.51 -0.84 -1.64
N ARG A 113 2.53 -0.95 -0.79
CA ARG A 113 3.09 -2.24 -0.41
C ARG A 113 2.34 -2.76 0.81
N GLY A 114 1.89 -4.01 0.73
CA GLY A 114 1.45 -4.73 1.92
C GLY A 114 2.64 -4.87 2.85
N ASN A 115 2.45 -4.57 4.14
CA ASN A 115 3.37 -5.08 5.15
C ASN A 115 3.13 -6.58 5.21
N HIS A 116 3.84 -7.33 4.36
CA HIS A 116 3.72 -8.77 4.23
C HIS A 116 4.05 -9.52 5.54
N LEU A 117 4.62 -8.79 6.50
CA LEU A 117 4.97 -9.27 7.82
C LEU A 117 3.84 -9.21 8.84
N ILE A 118 2.74 -8.45 8.64
CA ILE A 118 1.72 -8.26 9.69
C ILE A 118 0.33 -8.77 9.26
N SER A 119 -0.03 -8.74 7.97
CA SER A 119 -1.37 -9.16 7.53
C SER A 119 -1.58 -10.68 7.50
N THR A 120 -0.51 -11.47 7.60
CA THR A 120 -0.58 -12.94 7.72
C THR A 120 -0.30 -13.44 9.12
N LEU A 121 0.10 -12.57 10.07
CA LEU A 121 0.34 -12.97 11.46
C LEU A 121 -1.00 -13.23 12.13
N SER A 122 -1.39 -14.49 12.20
CA SER A 122 -2.45 -14.93 13.10
C SER A 122 -1.86 -15.14 14.48
N GLU A 123 -2.38 -14.42 15.48
CA GLU A 123 -2.09 -14.70 16.89
C GLU A 123 -2.48 -16.15 17.22
N ILE A 124 -1.52 -16.90 17.78
CA ILE A 124 -1.72 -18.27 18.21
C ILE A 124 -2.35 -18.24 19.60
N ARG A 125 -3.51 -18.88 19.74
CA ARG A 125 -4.24 -18.99 21.01
C ARG A 125 -4.03 -20.37 21.64
N GLU A 126 -3.97 -20.40 22.97
CA GLU A 126 -3.81 -21.63 23.75
C GLU A 126 -4.95 -22.60 23.43
N SER A 127 -4.61 -23.85 23.12
CA SER A 127 -5.56 -24.90 22.75
C SER A 127 -4.94 -26.28 22.97
N ASN A 128 -5.69 -27.34 22.63
CA ASN A 128 -5.14 -28.70 22.63
C ASN A 128 -4.00 -28.86 21.62
N THR A 129 -4.04 -28.11 20.52
CA THR A 129 -3.04 -28.11 19.45
C THR A 129 -1.84 -27.22 19.78
N TYR A 130 -2.07 -26.01 20.30
CA TYR A 130 -0.99 -25.05 20.59
C TYR A 130 -0.91 -24.80 22.10
N LYS A 131 0.18 -25.25 22.72
CA LYS A 131 0.46 -25.01 24.15
C LYS A 131 1.64 -24.07 24.29
N MET A 132 1.51 -23.05 25.12
CA MET A 132 2.58 -22.08 25.35
C MET A 132 3.06 -22.15 26.79
N SER A 133 4.35 -21.91 27.00
CA SER A 133 4.92 -21.84 28.33
C SER A 133 6.07 -20.84 28.36
N PHE A 134 6.24 -20.20 29.50
CA PHE A 134 7.35 -19.29 29.75
C PHE A 134 8.01 -19.67 31.07
N VAL A 135 9.21 -20.25 31.01
CA VAL A 135 9.93 -20.77 32.18
C VAL A 135 11.41 -20.43 32.04
N ASN A 136 12.04 -19.94 33.11
CA ASN A 136 13.47 -19.60 33.14
C ASN A 136 13.90 -18.69 31.98
N SER A 137 13.08 -17.68 31.67
CA SER A 137 13.31 -16.75 30.55
C SER A 137 13.28 -17.38 29.16
N VAL A 138 12.70 -18.57 29.02
CA VAL A 138 12.50 -19.24 27.74
C VAL A 138 11.02 -19.31 27.44
N ALA A 139 10.61 -18.66 26.36
CA ALA A 139 9.28 -18.83 25.78
C ALA A 139 9.30 -20.05 24.86
N ALA A 140 8.34 -20.95 25.06
CA ALA A 140 8.21 -22.17 24.27
C ALA A 140 6.78 -22.32 23.76
N LEU A 141 6.68 -22.59 22.45
CA LEU A 141 5.46 -23.02 21.78
C LEU A 141 5.58 -24.50 21.45
N VAL A 142 4.58 -25.27 21.84
CA VAL A 142 4.48 -26.71 21.57
C VAL A 142 3.25 -26.94 20.69
N ILE A 143 3.47 -27.60 19.55
CA ILE A 143 2.41 -28.00 18.62
C ILE A 143 2.13 -29.50 18.82
N SER A 144 0.94 -29.84 19.31
CA SER A 144 0.43 -31.21 19.45
C SER A 144 -0.12 -31.70 18.12
N GLU A 145 0.09 -32.98 17.79
CA GLU A 145 -0.45 -33.62 16.57
C GLU A 145 -0.13 -32.83 15.28
N VAL A 146 1.18 -32.63 15.02
CA VAL A 146 1.68 -31.80 13.91
C VAL A 146 1.14 -32.26 12.55
N LYS A 147 0.54 -31.33 11.80
CA LYS A 147 -0.01 -31.53 10.46
C LYS A 147 0.80 -30.76 9.40
N VAL A 148 0.63 -31.11 8.13
CA VAL A 148 1.25 -30.38 7.00
C VAL A 148 0.83 -28.91 7.01
N GLU A 149 -0.43 -28.66 7.36
CA GLU A 149 -1.02 -27.33 7.52
C GLU A 149 -0.42 -26.51 8.67
N ASP A 150 0.49 -27.05 9.49
CA ASP A 150 1.26 -26.30 10.51
C ASP A 150 2.53 -25.66 9.94
N SER A 151 2.86 -25.91 8.67
CA SER A 151 4.02 -25.29 8.02
C SER A 151 3.85 -23.77 7.89
N GLY A 152 4.87 -23.00 8.26
CA GLY A 152 4.82 -21.54 8.24
C GLY A 152 5.98 -20.87 8.97
N SER A 153 5.99 -19.55 8.98
CA SER A 153 6.91 -18.76 9.82
C SER A 153 6.23 -18.41 11.14
N TYR A 154 6.93 -18.66 12.24
CA TYR A 154 6.48 -18.45 13.61
C TYR A 154 7.31 -17.34 14.24
N SER A 155 6.66 -16.39 14.89
CA SER A 155 7.30 -15.28 15.60
C SER A 155 6.93 -15.34 17.08
N CYS A 156 7.92 -15.16 17.95
CA CYS A 156 7.76 -14.97 19.38
C CYS A 156 8.11 -13.53 19.71
N GLU A 157 7.18 -12.82 20.33
CA GLU A 157 7.40 -11.46 20.84
C GLU A 157 7.36 -11.49 22.36
N ALA A 158 8.38 -10.91 22.99
CA ALA A 158 8.46 -10.77 24.43
C ALA A 158 8.48 -9.28 24.78
N VAL A 159 7.60 -8.86 25.67
CA VAL A 159 7.41 -7.45 26.03
C VAL A 159 7.49 -7.27 27.55
N ASN A 160 8.14 -6.19 27.98
CA ASN A 160 8.09 -5.66 29.34
C ASN A 160 7.81 -4.15 29.32
N ASP A 161 7.76 -3.52 30.48
CA ASP A 161 7.47 -2.09 30.63
C ASP A 161 8.53 -1.17 30.00
N ALA A 162 9.73 -1.68 29.71
CA ALA A 162 10.83 -0.93 29.11
C ALA A 162 10.92 -1.08 27.57
N GLY A 163 10.29 -2.11 27.00
CA GLY A 163 10.32 -2.38 25.56
C GLY A 163 10.01 -3.83 25.22
N GLY A 164 10.18 -4.18 23.95
CA GLY A 164 9.97 -5.54 23.46
C GLY A 164 11.11 -6.00 22.55
N ASP A 165 11.29 -7.31 22.48
CA ASP A 165 12.16 -7.98 21.53
C ASP A 165 11.39 -9.12 20.84
N SER A 166 11.83 -9.48 19.64
CA SER A 166 11.15 -10.50 18.83
C SER A 166 12.15 -11.42 18.15
N CYS A 167 11.79 -12.70 18.03
CA CYS A 167 12.53 -13.65 17.22
C CYS A 167 11.57 -14.45 16.34
N SER A 168 12.04 -14.84 15.16
CA SER A 168 11.25 -15.55 14.16
C SER A 168 11.98 -16.77 13.63
N THR A 169 11.23 -17.79 13.24
CA THR A 169 11.74 -19.06 12.71
C THR A 169 10.76 -19.70 11.75
N GLU A 170 11.26 -20.46 10.78
CA GLU A 170 10.43 -21.19 9.82
C GLU A 170 10.28 -22.66 10.21
N ILE A 171 9.04 -23.18 10.16
CA ILE A 171 8.74 -24.59 10.36
C ILE A 171 8.20 -25.16 9.05
N VAL A 172 8.87 -26.20 8.54
CA VAL A 172 8.40 -26.99 7.41
C VAL A 172 8.06 -28.40 7.89
N VAL A 173 6.80 -28.79 7.72
CA VAL A 173 6.30 -30.15 7.96
C VAL A 173 6.22 -30.86 6.62
N LYS A 174 7.13 -31.79 6.37
CA LYS A 174 7.12 -32.60 5.14
C LYS A 174 6.02 -33.67 5.28
N GLY A 175 5.03 -33.65 4.40
CA GLY A 175 4.07 -34.75 4.28
C GLY A 175 4.79 -35.99 3.75
N LEU A 176 4.86 -37.05 4.56
CA LEU A 176 5.35 -38.35 4.13
C LEU A 176 4.33 -38.94 3.16
N PHE A 177 4.56 -38.81 1.85
CA PHE A 177 3.84 -39.61 0.86
C PHE A 177 4.44 -41.01 0.88
N LEU A 178 3.69 -41.97 1.44
CA LEU A 178 3.99 -43.39 1.62
C LEU A 178 5.00 -43.72 2.75
N GLN A 179 4.50 -44.24 3.88
CA GLN A 179 4.83 -45.56 4.46
C GLN A 179 4.21 -45.72 5.86
N SER A 180 3.60 -46.89 6.05
CA SER A 180 3.21 -47.47 7.33
C SER A 180 4.40 -47.51 8.30
N LEU A 181 4.14 -47.28 9.60
CA LEU A 181 5.04 -47.36 10.78
C LEU A 181 6.00 -46.17 11.03
N ALA A 182 5.55 -45.19 11.83
CA ALA A 182 6.33 -44.60 12.95
C ALA A 182 5.51 -43.49 13.64
N ASN A 183 5.22 -43.67 14.93
CA ASN A 183 5.01 -42.55 15.85
C ASN A 183 6.32 -41.76 16.02
N LEU A 184 6.25 -40.59 16.67
CA LEU A 184 7.29 -39.59 16.93
C LEU A 184 7.42 -38.60 15.76
N PHE A 185 7.21 -37.29 15.89
CA PHE A 185 7.93 -36.36 16.78
C PHE A 185 7.05 -35.15 17.17
N ALA A 186 7.02 -34.80 18.45
CA ALA A 186 6.68 -33.44 18.86
C ALA A 186 7.91 -32.55 18.59
N LYS A 187 7.80 -31.59 17.66
CA LYS A 187 8.84 -30.56 17.49
C LYS A 187 8.61 -29.48 18.55
N ARG A 188 9.54 -29.34 19.50
CA ARG A 188 9.53 -28.26 20.48
C ARG A 188 10.17 -27.02 19.86
N LEU A 189 9.46 -25.91 19.83
CA LEU A 189 10.05 -24.62 19.48
C LEU A 189 10.58 -23.95 20.75
N SER A 190 11.87 -23.63 20.78
CA SER A 190 12.48 -22.83 21.85
C SER A 190 12.94 -21.49 21.28
N ALA A 191 12.31 -20.41 21.72
CA ALA A 191 12.77 -19.05 21.49
C ALA A 191 13.50 -18.58 22.75
N ALA A 192 14.79 -18.27 22.64
CA ALA A 192 15.54 -17.62 23.70
C ALA A 192 15.53 -16.11 23.45
N VAL A 193 14.69 -15.38 24.19
CA VAL A 193 14.70 -13.92 24.19
C VAL A 193 15.39 -13.48 25.49
N SER A 194 16.58 -12.90 25.37
CA SER A 194 17.37 -12.46 26.52
C SER A 194 16.90 -11.06 26.94
N ALA A 195 15.99 -10.99 27.91
CA ALA A 195 15.64 -9.72 28.53
C ALA A 195 16.72 -9.34 29.55
N THR A 196 17.46 -8.27 29.27
CA THR A 196 18.31 -7.63 30.27
C THR A 196 17.42 -6.94 31.30
N ASN A 197 17.44 -7.46 32.53
CA ASN A 197 16.67 -7.05 33.72
C ASN A 197 15.18 -7.47 33.75
N SER A 198 14.96 -8.50 34.59
CA SER A 198 13.90 -8.68 35.57
C SER A 198 12.48 -8.20 35.23
N LEU A 199 11.57 -9.19 35.11
CA LEU A 199 10.13 -9.16 34.81
C LEU A 199 9.79 -9.17 33.31
N LEU A 200 9.98 -10.33 32.68
CA LEU A 200 9.25 -10.72 31.47
C LEU A 200 7.79 -10.96 31.86
N VAL A 201 6.86 -10.18 31.29
CA VAL A 201 5.45 -10.20 31.72
C VAL A 201 4.57 -10.96 30.72
N LEU A 202 4.81 -10.88 29.41
CA LEU A 202 3.97 -11.54 28.40
C LEU A 202 4.79 -12.01 27.18
N SER A 203 4.54 -13.24 26.74
CA SER A 203 5.07 -13.78 25.47
C SER A 203 3.92 -14.08 24.52
N TYR A 204 3.94 -13.48 23.33
CA TYR A 204 2.95 -13.70 22.29
C TYR A 204 3.56 -14.52 21.16
N PHE A 205 2.78 -15.46 20.63
CA PHE A 205 3.17 -16.24 19.46
C PHE A 205 2.28 -15.90 18.29
N TYR A 206 2.90 -15.71 17.13
CA TYR A 206 2.22 -15.41 15.88
C TYR A 206 2.66 -16.41 14.82
N ARG A 207 1.77 -16.69 13.87
CA ARG A 207 2.04 -17.59 12.75
C ARG A 207 1.64 -16.96 11.43
N THR A 208 2.49 -17.13 10.43
CA THR A 208 2.16 -16.92 9.02
C THR A 208 2.21 -18.26 8.27
N PRO A 209 1.09 -18.76 7.71
CA PRO A 209 1.10 -20.04 6.99
C PRO A 209 1.86 -19.89 5.67
N PHE A 210 2.59 -20.93 5.27
CA PHE A 210 3.07 -21.04 3.90
C PHE A 210 1.87 -21.36 3.01
N PHE A 211 1.38 -20.39 2.26
CA PHE A 211 0.41 -20.67 1.20
C PHE A 211 1.06 -21.66 0.25
N HIS A 212 0.39 -22.79 -0.01
CA HIS A 212 0.74 -23.65 -1.13
C HIS A 212 0.77 -22.77 -2.37
N GLN A 213 1.97 -22.43 -2.87
CA GLN A 213 2.12 -22.09 -4.26
C GLN A 213 1.73 -23.36 -5.01
N ASN A 214 0.51 -23.39 -5.56
CA ASN A 214 0.12 -24.41 -6.51
C ASN A 214 1.17 -24.38 -7.64
N PRO A 215 1.98 -25.43 -7.83
CA PRO A 215 2.86 -25.50 -8.98
C PRO A 215 1.99 -25.93 -10.16
N GLY A 216 1.33 -24.97 -10.81
CA GLY A 216 0.37 -25.32 -11.86
C GLY A 216 -0.36 -24.16 -12.47
N THR A 217 0.35 -23.30 -13.20
CA THR A 217 -0.02 -22.85 -14.56
C THR A 217 1.20 -22.20 -15.22
N GLY A 218 2.29 -22.94 -15.37
CA GLY A 218 3.21 -22.69 -16.47
C GLY A 218 2.59 -23.31 -17.71
N ARG A 219 1.82 -22.55 -18.50
CA ARG A 219 1.49 -23.00 -19.85
C ARG A 219 2.77 -22.87 -20.67
N ASP A 220 3.25 -24.01 -21.13
CA ASP A 220 4.25 -24.14 -22.18
C ASP A 220 3.89 -23.22 -23.35
N SER A 221 4.68 -22.15 -23.50
CA SER A 221 4.79 -21.42 -24.75
C SER A 221 5.94 -22.03 -25.55
N GLU A 222 5.78 -23.28 -25.97
CA GLU A 222 6.59 -23.89 -27.01
C GLU A 222 5.67 -24.16 -28.19
N ARG A 223 5.36 -23.09 -28.94
CA ARG A 223 4.64 -23.19 -30.20
C ARG A 223 5.68 -23.10 -31.33
N ASP A 224 5.99 -24.27 -31.85
CA ASP A 224 6.44 -24.60 -33.21
C ASP A 224 7.02 -23.45 -34.06
N LYS A 225 8.35 -23.47 -34.19
CA LYS A 225 9.03 -22.98 -35.40
C LYS A 225 9.29 -24.17 -36.33
N ARG A 226 8.33 -24.47 -37.22
CA ARG A 226 8.58 -25.13 -38.52
C ARG A 226 7.64 -24.49 -39.55
N HIS A 227 8.16 -23.50 -40.26
CA HIS A 227 8.51 -23.61 -41.69
C HIS A 227 7.30 -23.85 -42.61
N THR A 228 6.80 -22.78 -43.21
CA THR A 228 6.36 -22.76 -44.61
C THR A 228 6.31 -21.30 -45.07
N SER A 229 7.23 -20.93 -45.96
CA SER A 229 7.16 -19.71 -46.75
C SER A 229 7.78 -20.04 -48.11
N VAL A 230 6.92 -19.89 -49.11
CA VAL A 230 7.18 -19.73 -50.56
C VAL A 230 7.71 -20.97 -51.29
#